data_AF-A0A954D972-F1
#
_entry.id   AF-A0A954D972-F1
#
_cell.length_a   1.000
_cell.length_b   1.000
_cell.length_c   1.000
_cell.angle_alpha   90.00
_cell.angle_beta   90.00
_cell.angle_gamma   90.00
#
_symmetry.space_group_name_H-M   'P 1'
#
loop_
_entity.id
_entity.type
_entity.pdbx_description
1 polymer ?
#
loop_
_entity_poly.entity_id
_entity_poly.type
_entity_poly.pdbx_seq_one_letter_code
_entity_poly.pdbx_strand_id
1 'polypeptide(L)'
;LFTRRSPRGIEGEPSIRLYNALETDDDKRKEETVATGVGGFELAADAEHLLVNRSGRTYIIAARPNQKFESAVPTGGMNVTIDPREEWAGVYRDAWRRQRDYFYDPTMHGVDWNAVYEQYAAMLPDCASRDDVGFVISEMISELNVGHAYYRSGPTSEGAPGANVAMLGCDFDLGSQDVGGRTVS
;
A
#
# COMPACT_ATOMS: atom_id res chain seq x y z
N LEU A 1 -24.17 -6.95 -3.65
CA LEU A 1 -22.88 -7.07 -4.37
C LEU A 1 -21.80 -7.45 -3.38
N PHE A 2 -20.87 -8.33 -3.75
CA PHE A 2 -19.72 -8.65 -2.92
C PHE A 2 -18.49 -9.01 -3.76
N THR A 3 -17.30 -8.87 -3.18
CA THR A 3 -16.06 -9.29 -3.83
C THR A 3 -15.73 -10.72 -3.46
N ARG A 4 -15.46 -11.57 -4.45
CA ARG A 4 -14.90 -12.89 -4.24
C ARG A 4 -13.40 -12.84 -4.54
N ARG A 5 -12.59 -13.07 -3.51
CA ARG A 5 -11.14 -13.24 -3.64
C ARG A 5 -10.81 -14.72 -3.47
N SER A 6 -9.90 -15.24 -4.29
CA SER A 6 -9.41 -16.60 -4.12
C SER A 6 -8.50 -16.67 -2.90
N PRO A 7 -8.61 -17.72 -2.06
CA PRO A 7 -7.64 -18.00 -1.01
C PRO A 7 -6.22 -18.10 -1.60
N ARG A 8 -5.20 -17.75 -0.81
CA ARG A 8 -3.80 -17.90 -1.23
C ARG A 8 -3.55 -19.35 -1.67
N GLY A 9 -3.04 -19.54 -2.89
CA GLY A 9 -2.69 -20.87 -3.43
C GLY A 9 -3.76 -21.55 -4.28
N ILE A 10 -4.93 -20.95 -4.50
CA ILE A 10 -5.95 -21.45 -5.44
C ILE A 10 -6.05 -20.49 -6.63
N GLU A 11 -5.91 -21.02 -7.84
CA GLU A 11 -6.08 -20.24 -9.07
C GLU A 11 -7.54 -19.81 -9.23
N GLY A 12 -7.77 -18.50 -9.19
CA GLY A 12 -9.05 -17.89 -9.53
C GLY A 12 -8.91 -16.38 -9.50
N GLU A 13 -9.29 -15.72 -10.59
CA GLU A 13 -9.24 -14.26 -10.65
C GLU A 13 -10.23 -13.64 -9.66
N PRO A 14 -9.86 -12.56 -8.95
CA PRO A 14 -10.80 -11.84 -8.11
C PRO A 14 -11.96 -11.32 -8.96
N SER A 15 -13.19 -11.42 -8.45
CA SER A 15 -14.39 -11.02 -9.19
C SER A 15 -15.41 -10.32 -8.30
N ILE A 16 -16.21 -9.45 -8.91
CA ILE A 16 -17.41 -8.87 -8.29
C ILE A 16 -18.58 -9.77 -8.62
N ARG A 17 -19.34 -10.14 -7.60
CA ARG A 17 -20.53 -10.98 -7.71
C ARG A 17 -21.78 -10.21 -7.32
N LEU A 18 -22.82 -10.39 -8.10
CA LEU A 18 -24.17 -9.97 -7.77
C LEU A 18 -24.90 -11.16 -7.17
N TYR A 19 -25.51 -10.95 -6.02
CA TYR A 19 -26.31 -11.95 -5.32
C TYR A 19 -27.68 -11.36 -5.07
N ASN A 20 -28.71 -12.10 -5.48
CA ASN A 20 -30.09 -11.71 -5.27
C ASN A 20 -30.52 -12.13 -3.85
N ALA A 21 -30.32 -11.24 -2.88
CA ALA A 21 -30.67 -11.49 -1.48
C ALA A 21 -32.19 -11.51 -1.20
N LEU A 22 -33.01 -11.07 -2.16
CA LEU A 22 -34.48 -11.04 -2.03
C LEU A 22 -35.13 -12.39 -2.37
N GLU A 23 -34.39 -13.31 -2.98
CA GLU A 23 -34.87 -14.67 -3.26
C GLU A 23 -34.77 -15.51 -1.96
N THR A 24 -35.92 -15.97 -1.47
CA THR A 24 -36.02 -16.80 -0.25
C THR A 24 -35.94 -18.30 -0.53
N ASP A 25 -36.01 -18.71 -1.79
CA ASP A 25 -35.86 -20.10 -2.23
C ASP A 25 -34.37 -20.40 -2.52
N ASP A 26 -33.78 -21.30 -1.74
CA ASP A 26 -32.36 -21.64 -1.82
C ASP A 26 -31.96 -22.22 -3.18
N ASP A 27 -32.87 -22.93 -3.86
CA ASP A 27 -32.61 -23.52 -5.17
C ASP A 27 -32.61 -22.47 -6.30
N LYS A 28 -33.18 -21.28 -6.05
CA LYS A 28 -33.26 -20.19 -7.03
C LYS A 28 -32.23 -19.08 -6.79
N ARG A 29 -31.52 -19.12 -5.66
CA ARG A 29 -30.43 -18.18 -5.35
C ARG A 29 -29.26 -18.39 -6.31
N LYS A 30 -29.15 -17.49 -7.29
CA LYS A 30 -28.07 -17.51 -8.28
C LYS A 30 -27.10 -16.35 -8.04
N GLU A 31 -25.81 -16.68 -8.11
CA GLU A 31 -24.72 -15.72 -8.15
C GLU A 31 -24.35 -15.44 -9.60
N GLU A 32 -24.36 -14.16 -9.97
CA GLU A 32 -23.95 -13.72 -11.29
C GLU A 32 -22.64 -12.94 -11.22
N THR A 33 -21.78 -13.15 -12.21
CA THR A 33 -20.51 -12.42 -12.29
C THR A 33 -20.75 -11.05 -12.89
N VAL A 34 -20.45 -9.99 -12.13
CA VAL A 34 -20.47 -8.62 -12.63
C VAL A 34 -19.24 -8.36 -13.48
N ALA A 35 -18.05 -8.61 -12.92
CA ALA A 35 -16.79 -8.46 -13.63
C ALA A 35 -15.68 -9.31 -13.00
N THR A 36 -14.70 -9.76 -13.80
CA THR A 36 -13.51 -10.51 -13.37
C THR A 36 -12.25 -9.65 -13.41
N GLY A 37 -11.21 -10.09 -12.70
CA GLY A 37 -9.94 -9.36 -12.55
C GLY A 37 -10.06 -8.10 -11.67
N VAL A 38 -11.06 -8.02 -10.80
CA VAL A 38 -11.33 -6.85 -9.94
C VAL A 38 -11.42 -7.29 -8.48
N GLY A 39 -10.58 -6.68 -7.64
CA GLY A 39 -10.47 -7.01 -6.21
C GLY A 39 -11.29 -6.14 -5.26
N GLY A 40 -11.96 -5.11 -5.75
CA GLY A 40 -12.70 -4.12 -4.96
C GLY A 40 -13.57 -3.21 -5.84
N PHE A 41 -14.62 -2.65 -5.26
CA PHE A 41 -15.50 -1.68 -5.90
C PHE A 41 -16.00 -0.63 -4.91
N GLU A 42 -16.30 0.56 -5.40
CA GLU A 42 -17.12 1.56 -4.72
C GLU A 42 -18.48 1.63 -5.44
N LEU A 43 -19.58 1.63 -4.70
CA LEU A 43 -20.93 1.79 -5.27
C LEU A 43 -21.28 3.27 -5.31
N ALA A 44 -21.71 3.77 -6.47
CA ALA A 44 -22.20 5.13 -6.60
C ALA A 44 -23.51 5.32 -5.81
N ALA A 45 -23.79 6.56 -5.42
CA ALA A 45 -25.00 6.89 -4.64
C ALA A 45 -26.31 6.56 -5.38
N ASP A 46 -26.27 6.48 -6.72
CA ASP A 46 -27.39 6.05 -7.55
C ASP A 46 -27.66 4.53 -7.50
N ALA A 47 -26.76 3.75 -6.90
CA ALA A 47 -26.75 2.29 -6.87
C ALA A 47 -26.70 1.60 -8.26
N GLU A 48 -26.48 2.36 -9.33
CA GLU A 48 -26.44 1.87 -10.71
C GLU A 48 -25.01 1.72 -11.23
N HIS A 49 -24.07 2.51 -10.71
CA HIS A 49 -22.68 2.52 -11.18
C HIS A 49 -21.69 2.04 -10.12
N LEU A 50 -20.63 1.40 -10.57
CA LEU A 50 -19.50 0.93 -9.76
C LEU A 50 -18.21 1.58 -10.24
N LEU A 51 -17.46 2.15 -9.30
CA LEU A 51 -16.05 2.50 -9.53
C LEU A 51 -15.19 1.28 -9.22
N VAL A 52 -14.38 0.85 -10.17
CA VAL A 52 -13.54 -0.34 -10.05
C VAL A 52 -12.12 -0.07 -10.50
N ASN A 53 -11.14 -0.67 -9.81
CA ASN A 53 -9.73 -0.64 -10.19
C ASN A 53 -9.30 -1.99 -10.75
N ARG A 54 -8.73 -1.99 -11.96
CA ARG A 54 -8.23 -3.16 -12.65
C ARG A 54 -6.91 -2.85 -13.34
N SER A 55 -5.87 -3.63 -13.02
CA SER A 55 -4.54 -3.52 -13.62
C SER A 55 -3.98 -2.09 -13.63
N GLY A 56 -4.13 -1.37 -12.51
CA GLY A 56 -3.64 0.01 -12.36
C GLY A 56 -4.47 1.09 -13.04
N ARG A 57 -5.63 0.75 -13.63
CA ARG A 57 -6.55 1.71 -14.25
C ARG A 57 -7.90 1.69 -13.54
N THR A 58 -8.54 2.86 -13.47
CA THR A 58 -9.87 3.04 -12.89
C THR A 58 -10.92 3.03 -13.99
N TYR A 59 -12.05 2.36 -13.74
CA TYR A 59 -13.18 2.26 -14.66
C TYR A 59 -14.48 2.52 -13.91
N ILE A 60 -15.48 3.00 -14.64
CA ILE A 60 -16.87 3.06 -14.20
C ILE A 60 -17.64 2.04 -15.00
N ILE A 61 -18.32 1.11 -14.32
CA ILE A 61 -19.14 0.06 -14.95
C ILE A 61 -20.54 0.05 -14.33
N ALA A 62 -21.53 -0.56 -15.00
CA ALA A 62 -22.85 -0.71 -14.41
C ALA A 62 -22.83 -1.81 -13.32
N ALA A 63 -23.69 -1.68 -12.32
CA ALA A 63 -23.91 -2.68 -11.27
C ALA A 63 -24.75 -3.88 -11.77
N ARG A 64 -24.38 -4.45 -12.93
CA ARG A 64 -25.09 -5.54 -13.61
C ARG A 64 -24.13 -6.66 -14.02
N PRO A 65 -24.61 -7.87 -14.33
CA PRO A 65 -23.75 -8.96 -14.79
C PRO A 65 -22.97 -8.64 -16.06
N ASN A 66 -21.86 -9.35 -16.28
CA ASN A 66 -21.09 -9.42 -17.54
C ASN A 66 -20.59 -8.07 -18.08
N GLN A 67 -20.14 -7.18 -17.21
CA GLN A 67 -19.60 -5.88 -17.60
C GLN A 67 -18.23 -6.00 -18.28
N LYS A 68 -18.02 -5.10 -19.23
CA LYS A 68 -16.74 -4.91 -19.92
C LYS A 68 -16.06 -3.63 -19.44
N PHE A 69 -14.76 -3.55 -19.68
CA PHE A 69 -13.91 -2.41 -19.31
C PHE A 69 -13.52 -1.66 -20.58
N GLU A 70 -14.43 -0.87 -21.13
CA GLU A 70 -14.26 -0.26 -22.46
C GLU A 70 -13.44 1.04 -22.39
N SER A 71 -13.76 1.93 -21.44
CA SER A 71 -13.08 3.21 -21.28
C SER A 71 -12.66 3.41 -19.84
N ALA A 72 -11.36 3.61 -19.63
CA ALA A 72 -10.82 3.97 -18.32
C ALA A 72 -11.04 5.46 -18.06
N VAL A 73 -11.23 5.81 -16.79
CA VAL A 73 -11.29 7.21 -16.36
C VAL A 73 -9.93 7.86 -16.63
N PRO A 74 -9.87 8.94 -17.42
CA PRO A 74 -8.61 9.58 -17.78
C PRO A 74 -8.10 10.45 -16.63
N THR A 75 -7.21 9.90 -15.80
CA THR A 75 -6.57 10.63 -14.69
C THR A 75 -5.18 11.16 -15.03
N GLY A 76 -4.58 10.73 -16.14
CA GLY A 76 -3.20 11.08 -16.49
C GLY A 76 -2.95 12.57 -16.80
N GLY A 77 -4.01 13.35 -17.05
CA GLY A 77 -3.92 14.80 -17.22
C GLY A 77 -4.11 15.60 -15.93
N MET A 78 -4.39 14.92 -14.80
CA MET A 78 -4.58 15.57 -13.51
C MET A 78 -3.21 15.83 -12.88
N ASN A 79 -2.84 17.10 -12.78
CA ASN A 79 -1.61 17.53 -12.11
C ASN A 79 -1.96 18.15 -10.75
N VAL A 80 -1.11 17.89 -9.76
CA VAL A 80 -1.15 18.54 -8.46
C VAL A 80 0.14 19.31 -8.29
N THR A 81 0.04 20.56 -7.83
CA THR A 81 1.21 21.34 -7.41
C THR A 81 1.45 21.06 -5.93
N ILE A 82 2.65 20.61 -5.59
CA ILE A 82 3.03 20.23 -4.23
C ILE A 82 4.24 21.07 -3.84
N ASP A 83 4.16 21.75 -2.69
CA ASP A 83 5.34 22.27 -2.00
C ASP A 83 5.85 21.16 -1.06
N PRO A 84 7.02 20.56 -1.33
CA PRO A 84 7.53 19.47 -0.51
C PRO A 84 7.74 19.89 0.95
N ARG A 85 8.18 21.12 1.22
CA ARG A 85 8.48 21.56 2.58
C ARG A 85 7.22 21.68 3.42
N GLU A 86 6.16 22.23 2.83
CA GLU A 86 4.85 22.31 3.51
C GLU A 86 4.22 20.92 3.67
N GLU A 87 4.30 20.08 2.64
CA GLU A 87 3.77 18.71 2.69
C GLU A 87 4.47 17.89 3.77
N TRP A 88 5.80 17.94 3.85
CA TRP A 88 6.58 17.18 4.83
C TRP A 88 6.24 17.59 6.26
N ALA A 89 6.06 18.88 6.53
CA ALA A 89 5.60 19.36 7.83
C ALA A 89 4.19 18.85 8.16
N GLY A 90 3.30 18.77 7.16
CA GLY A 90 1.97 18.17 7.30
C GLY A 90 2.03 16.68 7.63
N VAL A 91 2.79 15.92 6.85
CA VAL A 91 2.96 14.46 7.04
C VAL A 91 3.57 14.14 8.41
N TYR A 92 4.60 14.88 8.81
CA TYR A 92 5.23 14.74 10.13
C TYR A 92 4.21 14.98 11.25
N ARG A 93 3.44 16.06 11.16
CA ARG A 93 2.39 16.40 12.12
C ARG A 93 1.31 15.33 12.19
N ASP A 94 0.89 14.79 11.05
CA ASP A 94 -0.12 13.73 11.00
C ASP A 94 0.39 12.41 11.59
N ALA A 95 1.66 12.07 11.36
CA ALA A 95 2.29 10.92 11.99
C ALA A 95 2.33 11.06 13.52
N TRP A 96 2.74 12.24 14.01
CA TRP A 96 2.73 12.55 15.44
C TRP A 96 1.33 12.48 16.06
N ARG A 97 0.32 13.07 15.40
CA ARG A 97 -1.08 13.04 15.84
C ARG A 97 -1.65 11.62 15.85
N ARG A 98 -1.35 10.82 14.83
CA ARG A 98 -1.80 9.43 14.77
C ARG A 98 -1.32 8.66 15.99
N GLN A 99 -0.07 8.86 16.38
CA GLN A 99 0.46 8.21 17.57
C GLN A 99 -0.17 8.77 18.85
N ARG A 100 -0.27 10.10 18.99
CA ARG A 100 -0.93 10.71 20.16
C ARG A 100 -2.38 10.24 20.36
N ASP A 101 -3.16 10.19 19.28
CA ASP A 101 -4.60 9.98 19.32
C ASP A 101 -5.00 8.50 19.38
N TYR A 102 -4.15 7.59 18.89
CA TYR A 102 -4.46 6.16 18.76
C TYR A 102 -3.47 5.22 19.45
N PHE A 103 -2.48 5.73 20.18
CA PHE A 103 -1.61 4.87 20.98
C PHE A 103 -2.40 4.20 22.11
N TYR A 104 -2.09 2.93 22.39
CA TYR A 104 -2.87 2.12 23.32
C TYR A 104 -2.74 2.58 24.77
N ASP A 105 -1.61 3.20 25.12
CA ASP A 105 -1.36 3.77 26.44
C ASP A 105 -1.50 5.31 26.37
N PRO A 106 -2.51 5.90 27.02
CA PRO A 106 -2.70 7.36 27.03
C PRO A 106 -1.52 8.14 27.62
N THR A 107 -0.71 7.51 28.47
CA THR A 107 0.48 8.14 29.06
C THR A 107 1.72 8.03 28.17
N MET A 108 1.60 7.32 27.04
CA MET A 108 2.67 7.14 26.05
C MET A 108 3.97 6.62 26.69
N HIS A 109 3.85 5.67 27.63
CA HIS A 109 4.96 5.15 28.44
C HIS A 109 5.71 6.20 29.28
N GLY A 110 5.07 7.35 29.57
CA GLY A 110 5.67 8.46 30.31
C GLY A 110 6.53 9.40 29.45
N VAL A 111 6.51 9.24 28.13
CA VAL A 111 7.23 10.12 27.19
C VAL A 111 6.48 11.45 27.06
N ASP A 112 7.20 12.58 27.16
CA ASP A 112 6.65 13.90 26.82
C ASP A 112 6.53 14.01 25.30
N TRP A 113 5.37 13.60 24.79
CA TRP A 113 5.13 13.53 23.36
C TRP A 113 5.13 14.90 22.67
N ASN A 114 4.84 15.99 23.39
CA ASN A 114 4.94 17.33 22.83
C ASN A 114 6.41 17.77 22.72
N ALA A 115 7.24 17.46 23.71
CA ALA A 115 8.67 17.74 23.63
C ALA A 115 9.35 16.96 22.49
N VAL A 116 8.96 15.70 22.30
CA VAL A 116 9.42 14.87 21.17
C VAL A 116 9.03 15.49 19.83
N TYR A 117 7.80 16.02 19.70
CA TYR A 117 7.39 16.73 18.48
C TYR A 117 8.33 17.90 18.14
N GLU A 118 8.58 18.78 19.11
CA GLU A 118 9.40 19.97 18.88
C GLU A 118 10.86 19.61 18.54
N GLN A 119 11.41 18.59 19.21
CA GLN A 119 12.77 18.12 18.98
C GLN A 119 12.99 17.63 17.54
N TYR A 120 12.10 16.77 17.04
CA TYR A 120 12.25 16.19 15.71
C TYR A 120 11.72 17.12 14.60
N ALA A 121 10.75 18.00 14.90
CA ALA A 121 10.30 19.04 13.97
C ALA A 121 11.43 20.00 13.56
N ALA A 122 12.35 20.29 14.48
CA ALA A 122 13.51 21.15 14.21
C ALA A 122 14.47 20.59 13.14
N MET A 123 14.41 19.28 12.86
CA MET A 123 15.25 18.61 11.85
C MET A 123 14.61 18.61 10.44
N LEU A 124 13.32 18.94 10.32
CA LEU A 124 12.62 18.95 9.02
C LEU A 124 13.20 19.95 8.00
N PRO A 125 13.68 21.15 8.37
CA PRO A 125 14.32 22.06 7.43
C PRO A 125 15.57 21.49 6.77
N ASP A 126 16.28 20.59 7.46
CA ASP A 126 17.54 20.00 6.97
C ASP A 126 17.32 18.77 6.08
N CYS A 127 16.11 18.21 6.06
CA CYS A 127 15.77 17.09 5.18
C CYS A 127 15.92 17.51 3.71
N ALA A 128 16.55 16.67 2.88
CA ALA A 128 16.72 16.94 1.45
C ALA A 128 15.77 16.10 0.59
N SER A 129 15.25 15.00 1.14
CA SER A 129 14.42 14.01 0.45
C SER A 129 13.24 13.56 1.31
N ARG A 130 12.28 12.90 0.67
CA ARG A 130 11.12 12.31 1.35
C ARG A 130 11.52 11.16 2.28
N ASP A 131 12.65 10.52 2.00
CA ASP A 131 13.22 9.45 2.82
C ASP A 131 13.86 10.00 4.10
N ASP A 132 14.52 11.16 4.06
CA ASP A 132 15.03 11.84 5.28
C ASP A 132 13.88 12.16 6.26
N VAL A 133 12.76 12.65 5.74
CA VAL A 133 11.55 12.89 6.54
C VAL A 133 11.00 11.58 7.10
N GLY A 134 11.04 10.51 6.31
CA GLY A 134 10.66 9.17 6.77
C GLY A 134 11.55 8.67 7.91
N PHE A 135 12.85 8.94 7.84
CA PHE A 135 13.81 8.65 8.90
C PHE A 135 13.47 9.43 10.19
N VAL A 136 13.27 10.75 10.09
CA VAL A 136 12.88 11.60 11.24
C VAL A 136 11.58 11.10 11.89
N ILE A 137 10.57 10.71 11.08
CA ILE A 137 9.33 10.14 11.60
C ILE A 137 9.59 8.80 12.29
N SER A 138 10.47 7.95 11.75
CA SER A 138 10.80 6.65 12.33
C SER A 138 11.49 6.79 13.68
N GLU A 139 12.45 7.71 13.80
CA GLU A 139 13.14 8.00 15.06
C GLU A 139 12.17 8.56 16.10
N MET A 140 11.33 9.53 15.71
CA MET A 140 10.26 10.08 16.58
C MET A 140 9.35 8.98 17.15
N ILE A 141 8.91 8.03 16.31
CA ILE A 141 8.06 6.92 16.74
C ILE A 141 8.82 5.94 17.65
N SER A 142 10.14 5.80 17.45
CA SER A 142 10.99 4.88 18.20
C SER A 142 11.17 5.29 19.67
N GLU A 143 11.02 6.57 20.00
CA GLU A 143 11.02 7.08 21.39
C GLU A 143 9.97 6.40 22.28
N LEU A 144 8.89 5.86 21.68
CA LEU A 144 7.85 5.16 22.43
C LEU A 144 8.22 3.74 22.86
N ASN A 145 9.39 3.25 22.43
CA ASN A 145 9.95 1.95 22.81
C ASN A 145 8.92 0.81 22.67
N VAL A 146 8.36 0.69 21.46
CA VAL A 146 7.28 -0.23 21.17
C VAL A 146 7.52 -0.96 19.86
N GLY A 147 7.31 -2.29 19.87
CA GLY A 147 7.33 -3.09 18.66
C GLY A 147 6.10 -2.82 17.79
N HIS A 148 6.17 -3.16 16.51
CA HIS A 148 5.05 -3.01 15.55
C HIS A 148 4.59 -1.58 15.25
N ALA A 149 5.31 -0.56 15.74
CA ALA A 149 5.18 0.80 15.28
C ALA A 149 6.11 1.02 14.08
N TYR A 150 5.58 0.79 12.89
CA TYR A 150 6.34 0.89 11.64
C TYR A 150 5.99 2.18 10.90
N TYR A 151 7.02 2.86 10.45
CA TYR A 151 6.88 3.80 9.34
C TYR A 151 7.05 3.05 8.02
N ARG A 152 6.16 3.31 7.06
CA ARG A 152 6.32 2.89 5.68
C ARG A 152 6.09 4.10 4.81
N SER A 153 7.10 4.45 4.02
CA SER A 153 6.95 5.52 3.03
C SER A 153 5.93 5.11 1.98
N GLY A 154 5.15 6.08 1.51
CA GLY A 154 4.31 5.91 0.33
C GLY A 154 5.15 5.89 -0.96
N PRO A 155 4.53 5.74 -2.13
CA PRO A 155 5.23 5.89 -3.40
C PRO A 155 5.88 7.27 -3.46
N THR A 156 7.20 7.32 -3.55
CA THR A 156 7.96 8.55 -3.77
C THR A 156 8.46 8.57 -5.21
N SER A 157 8.62 9.75 -5.79
CA SER A 157 9.27 9.91 -7.11
C SER A 157 10.78 9.69 -7.07
N GLU A 158 11.34 9.44 -5.88
CA GLU A 158 12.78 9.41 -5.60
C GLU A 158 13.36 7.98 -5.61
N GLY A 159 12.50 6.96 -5.68
CA GLY A 159 12.93 5.56 -5.66
C GLY A 159 13.63 5.11 -6.94
N ALA A 160 14.81 4.49 -6.79
CA ALA A 160 15.45 3.76 -7.89
C ALA A 160 14.61 2.53 -8.27
N PRO A 161 14.64 2.10 -9.55
CA PRO A 161 14.00 0.85 -9.96
C PRO A 161 14.54 -0.31 -9.12
N GLY A 162 13.65 -1.20 -8.68
CA GLY A 162 14.06 -2.40 -7.96
C GLY A 162 15.04 -3.24 -8.78
N ALA A 163 16.11 -3.71 -8.14
CA ALA A 163 17.03 -4.65 -8.76
C ALA A 163 16.40 -6.05 -8.76
N ASN A 164 16.13 -6.59 -9.95
CA ASN A 164 15.69 -7.98 -10.08
C ASN A 164 16.90 -8.90 -9.92
N VAL A 165 16.89 -9.71 -8.86
CA VAL A 165 17.87 -10.79 -8.69
C VAL A 165 17.20 -12.12 -9.02
N ALA A 166 17.77 -12.87 -9.96
CA ALA A 166 17.34 -14.22 -10.27
C ALA A 166 18.03 -15.19 -9.31
N MET A 167 17.27 -15.76 -8.39
CA MET A 167 17.77 -16.79 -7.48
C MET A 167 17.51 -18.17 -8.11
N LEU A 168 18.59 -18.94 -8.33
CA LEU A 168 18.51 -20.30 -8.88
C LEU A 168 18.25 -21.38 -7.81
N GLY A 169 18.29 -21.01 -6.53
CA GLY A 169 18.13 -21.95 -5.42
C GLY A 169 19.34 -22.86 -5.19
N CYS A 170 20.51 -22.50 -5.72
CA CYS A 170 21.78 -23.17 -5.45
C CYS A 170 22.83 -22.15 -4.97
N ASP A 171 23.76 -22.63 -4.15
CA ASP A 171 24.96 -21.88 -3.78
C ASP A 171 26.06 -22.17 -4.80
N PHE A 172 26.77 -21.12 -5.22
CA PHE A 172 27.95 -21.23 -6.09
C PHE A 172 29.19 -20.98 -5.26
N ASP A 173 30.23 -21.78 -5.48
CA ASP A 173 31.56 -21.57 -4.91
C ASP A 173 32.57 -21.28 -6.03
N LEU A 174 33.58 -20.47 -5.72
CA LEU A 174 34.69 -20.21 -6.64
C LEU A 174 35.56 -21.46 -6.72
N GLY A 175 35.38 -22.27 -7.77
CA GLY A 175 36.24 -23.41 -8.01
C GLY A 175 37.70 -22.98 -8.06
N SER A 176 38.54 -23.50 -7.16
CA SER A 176 39.99 -23.29 -7.21
C SER A 176 40.51 -23.94 -8.49
N GLN A 177 40.95 -23.14 -9.46
CA GLN A 177 41.73 -23.66 -10.56
C GLN A 177 43.12 -23.98 -10.04
N ASP A 178 43.42 -25.28 -9.91
CA ASP A 178 44.78 -25.77 -9.76
C ASP A 178 45.55 -25.53 -11.07
N VAL A 179 46.02 -24.29 -11.26
CA VAL A 179 47.05 -23.98 -12.24
C VAL A 179 48.39 -24.36 -11.61
N GLY A 180 48.67 -25.66 -11.59
CA GLY A 180 50.01 -26.20 -11.34
C GLY A 180 50.73 -25.67 -10.11
N GLY A 181 50.30 -26.11 -8.92
CA GLY A 181 51.23 -26.35 -7.82
C GLY A 181 51.65 -25.16 -6.95
N ARG A 182 50.74 -24.24 -6.60
CA ARG A 182 50.93 -23.39 -5.41
C ARG A 182 49.62 -22.84 -4.88
N THR A 183 49.06 -23.53 -3.89
CA THR A 183 48.04 -22.97 -3.00
C THR A 183 48.74 -21.98 -2.06
N VAL A 184 48.26 -20.73 -2.01
CA VAL A 184 48.61 -19.77 -0.96
C VAL A 184 47.33 -19.55 -0.16
N SER A 185 47.43 -19.80 1.15
CA SER A 185 46.36 -19.62 2.14
C SER A 185 45.98 -18.16 2.37
#